data_AF-A0A443SCR1-F1
#
_entry.id   AF-A0A443SCR1-F1
#
_cell.length_a   1.000
_cell.length_b   1.000
_cell.length_c   1.000
_cell.angle_alpha   90.00
_cell.angle_beta   90.00
_cell.angle_gamma   90.00
#
_symmetry.space_group_name_H-M   'P 1'
#
loop_
_entity.id
_entity.type
_entity.pdbx_description
1 polymer ?
#
loop_
_entity_poly.entity_id
_entity_poly.type
_entity_poly.pdbx_seq_one_letter_code
_entity_poly.pdbx_strand_id
1 'polypeptide(L)'
;MDISQASNIAYLESPDDLMEENFEEAFRDSLIVDGIEGESNHFSKDSVYSEEEDYSDIAEHGIVEVSSDDAYGRKVITIYACRLPSNKSFNHNRFLKYLLYTLDQYVENDYTLIYFHHGLNSTNKPPLSWLWHAFRAFDRKYKKNLKSLYLVHPTNFIRIVWRLFQPAIRLRSMNSLLFD
;
A
#
# COMPACT_ATOMS: atom_id res chain seq x y z
N MET A 1 39.45 -21.96 -34.36
CA MET A 1 38.04 -21.78 -34.69
C MET A 1 37.31 -21.58 -33.38
N ASP A 2 36.70 -20.41 -33.24
CA ASP A 2 35.66 -20.11 -32.25
C ASP A 2 34.53 -21.15 -32.28
N ILE A 3 33.87 -21.34 -31.13
CA ILE A 3 32.51 -20.82 -30.91
C ILE A 3 32.20 -21.02 -29.42
N SER A 4 32.14 -19.89 -28.73
CA SER A 4 31.35 -19.68 -27.53
C SER A 4 29.93 -20.22 -27.70
N GLN A 5 29.53 -21.18 -26.88
CA GLN A 5 28.11 -21.36 -26.58
C GLN A 5 27.86 -20.85 -25.18
N ALA A 6 27.44 -19.58 -25.15
CA ALA A 6 26.79 -18.97 -24.02
C ALA A 6 25.60 -19.82 -23.61
N SER A 7 25.64 -20.34 -22.38
CA SER A 7 24.44 -20.76 -21.67
C SER A 7 23.65 -19.49 -21.32
N ASN A 8 22.89 -18.98 -22.29
CA ASN A 8 21.76 -18.09 -22.01
C ASN A 8 20.73 -18.92 -21.25
N ILE A 9 20.89 -18.99 -19.93
CA ILE A 9 19.77 -19.28 -19.05
C ILE A 9 18.89 -18.04 -19.16
N ALA A 10 17.92 -18.09 -20.08
CA ALA A 10 16.80 -17.19 -20.04
C ALA A 10 16.19 -17.36 -18.65
N TYR A 11 16.38 -16.37 -17.79
CA TYR A 11 15.54 -16.17 -16.63
C TYR A 11 14.12 -16.18 -17.19
N LEU A 12 13.37 -17.25 -16.96
CA LEU A 12 11.94 -17.24 -17.23
C LEU A 12 11.38 -16.15 -16.33
N GLU A 13 11.03 -15.02 -16.91
CA GLU A 13 10.21 -14.01 -16.26
C GLU A 13 8.97 -14.73 -15.73
N SER A 14 8.81 -14.73 -14.41
CA SER A 14 7.65 -15.36 -13.79
C SER A 14 6.40 -14.68 -14.35
N PRO A 15 5.29 -15.40 -14.57
CA PRO A 15 4.02 -14.79 -14.91
C PRO A 15 3.61 -13.66 -13.94
N ASP A 16 4.05 -13.74 -12.68
CA ASP A 16 3.87 -12.69 -11.68
C ASP A 16 4.70 -11.43 -12.00
N ASP A 17 5.93 -11.57 -12.48
CA ASP A 17 6.79 -10.43 -12.85
C ASP A 17 6.22 -9.67 -14.06
N LEU A 18 5.73 -10.40 -15.09
CA LEU A 18 5.09 -9.80 -16.27
C LEU A 18 3.78 -9.07 -15.92
N MET A 19 3.00 -9.62 -15.00
CA MET A 19 1.78 -8.96 -14.50
C MET A 19 2.11 -7.72 -13.66
N GLU A 20 3.28 -7.69 -13.02
CA GLU A 20 3.75 -6.57 -12.22
C GLU A 20 4.34 -5.43 -13.07
N GLU A 21 5.03 -5.73 -14.16
CA GLU A 21 5.49 -4.71 -15.13
C GLU A 21 4.33 -4.01 -15.82
N ASN A 22 3.36 -4.77 -16.35
CA ASN A 22 2.15 -4.20 -16.94
C ASN A 22 1.36 -3.35 -15.93
N PHE A 23 1.39 -3.73 -14.65
CA PHE A 23 0.78 -2.95 -13.58
C PHE A 23 1.53 -1.65 -13.32
N GLU A 24 2.86 -1.69 -13.28
CA GLU A 24 3.69 -0.49 -13.07
C GLU A 24 3.49 0.54 -14.17
N GLU A 25 3.45 0.08 -15.42
CA GLU A 25 3.18 0.93 -16.57
C GLU A 25 1.78 1.55 -16.47
N ALA A 26 0.74 0.75 -16.17
CA ALA A 26 -0.62 1.26 -15.98
C ALA A 26 -0.74 2.26 -14.81
N PHE A 27 -0.03 2.03 -13.71
CA PHE A 27 -0.04 2.94 -12.56
C PHE A 27 0.73 4.25 -12.85
N ARG A 28 1.84 4.17 -13.60
CA ARG A 28 2.58 5.36 -14.08
C ARG A 28 1.76 6.17 -15.08
N ASP A 29 1.10 5.51 -16.02
CA ASP A 29 0.24 6.18 -16.99
C ASP A 29 -0.90 6.92 -16.28
N SER A 30 -1.53 6.27 -15.29
CA SER A 30 -2.54 6.93 -14.44
C SER A 30 -1.98 8.14 -13.68
N LEU A 31 -0.73 8.10 -13.19
CA LEU A 31 -0.07 9.26 -12.58
C LEU A 31 0.19 10.40 -13.57
N ILE A 32 0.55 10.08 -14.82
CA ILE A 32 0.89 11.07 -15.86
C ILE A 32 -0.38 11.76 -16.36
N VAL A 33 -1.46 11.00 -16.61
CA VAL A 33 -2.76 11.55 -17.03
C VAL A 33 -3.25 12.57 -16.00
N ASP A 34 -3.16 12.27 -14.71
CA ASP A 34 -3.52 13.20 -13.63
C ASP A 34 -2.50 14.32 -13.39
N GLY A 35 -1.28 14.21 -13.92
CA GLY A 35 -0.25 15.25 -13.83
C GLY A 35 -0.44 16.40 -14.82
N ILE A 36 -1.25 16.20 -15.88
CA ILE A 36 -1.54 17.19 -16.92
C ILE A 36 -2.87 17.91 -16.65
N GLU A 37 -3.83 17.26 -15.98
CA GLU A 37 -5.05 17.90 -15.50
C GLU A 37 -4.95 18.18 -14.00
N GLY A 38 -4.65 19.42 -13.65
CA GLY A 38 -4.76 19.96 -12.29
C GLY A 38 -6.20 20.08 -11.79
N GLU A 39 -7.06 19.11 -12.11
CA GLU A 39 -8.36 18.98 -11.45
C GLU A 39 -8.19 18.04 -10.26
N SER A 40 -8.09 18.66 -9.09
CA SER A 40 -8.45 18.02 -7.84
C SER A 40 -9.88 17.51 -7.98
N ASN A 41 -10.04 16.27 -8.43
CA ASN A 41 -11.26 15.52 -8.22
C ASN A 41 -11.33 15.34 -6.71
N HIS A 42 -11.96 16.33 -6.08
CA HIS A 42 -12.21 16.42 -4.66
C HIS A 42 -13.04 15.19 -4.34
N PHE A 43 -12.35 14.12 -3.92
CA PHE A 43 -12.98 12.99 -3.26
C PHE A 43 -13.84 13.63 -2.20
N SER A 44 -15.15 13.65 -2.44
CA SER A 44 -16.05 14.50 -1.66
C SER A 44 -15.98 13.94 -0.26
N LYS A 45 -15.24 14.65 0.59
CA LYS A 45 -14.87 14.24 1.94
C LYS A 45 -16.12 13.90 2.74
N ASP A 46 -17.22 14.56 2.40
CA ASP A 46 -18.57 14.37 2.90
C ASP A 46 -19.13 12.94 2.72
N SER A 47 -18.64 12.14 1.76
CA SER A 47 -19.08 10.74 1.53
C SER A 47 -18.32 9.69 2.36
N VAL A 48 -17.23 10.08 3.02
CA VAL A 48 -16.41 9.20 3.88
C VAL A 48 -16.79 9.33 5.35
N TYR A 49 -17.17 10.55 5.78
CA TYR A 49 -17.45 10.88 7.19
C TYR A 49 -18.94 11.01 7.50
N SER A 50 -19.83 10.59 6.59
CA SER A 50 -21.27 10.56 6.87
C SER A 50 -21.59 9.29 7.67
N GLU A 51 -21.90 9.51 8.96
CA GLU A 51 -22.29 8.52 9.98
C GLU A 51 -21.14 7.71 10.59
N GLU A 52 -21.16 7.50 11.92
CA GLU A 52 -20.27 6.56 12.61
C GLU A 52 -20.61 5.15 12.14
N GLU A 53 -20.08 4.77 10.98
CA GLU A 53 -20.27 3.47 10.37
C GLU A 53 -19.61 2.42 11.30
N ASP A 54 -20.39 1.43 11.74
CA ASP A 54 -19.86 0.33 12.54
C ASP A 54 -18.90 -0.51 11.68
N TYR A 55 -17.63 -0.56 12.06
CA TYR A 55 -16.59 -1.35 11.38
C TYR A 55 -16.19 -2.62 12.14
N SER A 56 -16.99 -3.05 13.12
CA SER A 56 -16.66 -4.22 13.96
C SER A 56 -16.39 -5.48 13.13
N ASP A 57 -17.15 -5.68 12.04
CA ASP A 57 -16.97 -6.79 11.09
C ASP A 57 -15.60 -6.76 10.39
N ILE A 58 -15.09 -5.57 10.07
CA ILE A 58 -13.77 -5.38 9.44
C ILE A 58 -12.66 -5.49 10.48
N ALA A 59 -12.88 -4.92 11.66
CA ALA A 59 -11.93 -4.93 12.77
C ALA A 59 -11.66 -6.36 13.27
N GLU A 60 -12.67 -7.25 13.25
CA GLU A 60 -12.55 -8.66 13.65
C GLU A 60 -11.50 -9.43 12.84
N HIS A 61 -11.26 -9.04 11.58
CA HIS A 61 -10.19 -9.64 10.78
C HIS A 61 -8.78 -9.28 11.27
N GLY A 62 -8.62 -8.25 12.09
CA GLY A 62 -7.33 -7.81 12.61
C GLY A 62 -6.35 -7.32 11.54
N ILE A 63 -6.87 -6.81 10.41
CA ILE A 63 -6.04 -6.33 9.29
C ILE A 63 -5.18 -5.14 9.71
N VAL A 64 -5.73 -4.25 10.56
CA VAL A 64 -5.07 -3.06 11.07
C VAL A 64 -4.93 -3.18 12.58
N GLU A 65 -3.74 -2.96 13.09
CA GLU A 65 -3.42 -2.99 14.51
C GLU A 65 -2.70 -1.70 14.91
N VAL A 66 -3.08 -1.12 16.05
CA VAL A 66 -2.39 0.04 16.63
C VAL A 66 -1.64 -0.42 17.87
N SER A 67 -0.33 -0.31 17.84
CA SER A 67 0.55 -0.73 18.93
C SER A 67 0.97 0.48 19.79
N SER A 68 1.79 0.19 20.82
CA SER A 68 2.44 1.24 21.61
C SER A 68 3.39 2.09 20.75
N ASP A 69 3.91 3.15 21.36
CA ASP A 69 4.84 4.03 20.68
C ASP A 69 6.18 3.35 20.37
N ASP A 70 6.82 3.77 19.29
CA ASP A 70 8.19 3.39 19.00
C ASP A 70 9.19 4.13 19.91
N ALA A 71 10.48 3.88 19.73
CA ALA A 71 11.56 4.48 20.53
C ALA A 71 11.60 6.03 20.50
N TYR A 72 10.87 6.67 19.58
CA TYR A 72 10.78 8.12 19.45
C TYR A 72 9.43 8.68 19.92
N GLY A 73 8.58 7.86 20.54
CA GLY A 73 7.26 8.29 21.02
C GLY A 73 6.20 8.40 19.91
N ARG A 74 6.43 7.77 18.75
CA ARG A 74 5.51 7.83 17.60
C ARG A 74 4.61 6.60 17.60
N LYS A 75 3.31 6.78 17.37
CA LYS A 75 2.39 5.64 17.28
C LYS A 75 2.77 4.70 16.15
N VAL A 76 2.75 3.40 16.43
CA VAL A 76 3.02 2.36 15.44
C VAL A 76 1.70 1.76 14.99
N ILE A 77 1.46 1.83 13.68
CA ILE A 77 0.28 1.28 13.04
C ILE A 77 0.74 0.17 12.11
N THR A 78 0.15 -1.00 12.21
CA THR A 78 0.55 -2.20 11.46
C THR A 78 -0.59 -2.68 10.59
N ILE A 79 -0.29 -3.00 9.33
CA ILE A 79 -1.23 -3.55 8.35
C ILE A 79 -0.74 -4.94 7.92
N TYR A 80 -1.61 -5.93 8.00
CA TYR A 80 -1.32 -7.32 7.68
C TYR A 80 -2.07 -7.78 6.43
N ALA A 81 -1.36 -7.91 5.30
CA ALA A 81 -1.94 -8.39 4.05
C ALA A 81 -2.47 -9.83 4.15
N CYS A 82 -1.82 -10.70 4.92
CA CYS A 82 -2.26 -12.08 5.15
C CYS A 82 -3.64 -12.20 5.81
N ARG A 83 -4.13 -11.14 6.46
CA ARG A 83 -5.43 -11.11 7.13
C ARG A 83 -6.53 -10.54 6.24
N LEU A 84 -6.21 -10.10 5.01
CA LEU A 84 -7.22 -9.67 4.05
C LEU A 84 -8.07 -10.87 3.61
N PRO A 85 -9.41 -10.80 3.77
CA PRO A 85 -10.30 -11.82 3.26
C PRO A 85 -10.34 -11.85 1.73
N SER A 86 -10.98 -12.87 1.16
CA SER A 86 -11.10 -12.97 -0.30
C SER A 86 -11.88 -11.79 -0.90
N ASN A 87 -11.45 -11.34 -2.08
CA ASN A 87 -12.07 -10.25 -2.84
C ASN A 87 -13.55 -10.45 -3.13
N LYS A 88 -14.01 -11.71 -3.19
CA LYS A 88 -15.42 -12.02 -3.49
C LYS A 88 -16.37 -11.65 -2.36
N SER A 89 -15.89 -11.68 -1.12
CA SER A 89 -16.69 -11.45 0.08
C SER A 89 -16.30 -10.19 0.84
N PHE A 90 -15.23 -9.50 0.42
CA PHE A 90 -14.67 -8.37 1.16
C PHE A 90 -14.95 -7.03 0.48
N ASN A 91 -15.62 -6.15 1.22
CA ASN A 91 -15.89 -4.79 0.76
C ASN A 91 -14.67 -3.89 0.97
N HIS A 92 -13.85 -3.77 -0.09
CA HIS A 92 -12.64 -2.97 -0.11
C HIS A 92 -12.88 -1.47 0.12
N ASN A 93 -14.03 -0.94 -0.31
CA ASN A 93 -14.34 0.48 -0.09
C ASN A 93 -14.62 0.75 1.39
N ARG A 94 -15.37 -0.14 2.06
CA ARG A 94 -15.62 -0.06 3.50
C ARG A 94 -14.32 -0.26 4.28
N PHE A 95 -13.44 -1.16 3.84
CA PHE A 95 -12.10 -1.30 4.40
C PHE A 95 -11.26 -0.03 4.26
N LEU A 96 -11.29 0.64 3.10
CA LEU A 96 -10.59 1.91 2.93
C LEU A 96 -11.10 2.96 3.91
N LYS A 97 -12.41 3.06 4.11
CA LYS A 97 -12.99 3.97 5.11
C LYS A 97 -12.55 3.61 6.54
N TYR A 98 -12.57 2.33 6.92
CA TYR A 98 -12.07 1.85 8.22
C TYR A 98 -10.58 2.21 8.43
N LEU A 99 -9.76 2.02 7.40
CA LEU A 99 -8.34 2.36 7.44
C LEU A 99 -8.13 3.86 7.63
N LEU A 100 -8.86 4.70 6.89
CA LEU A 100 -8.82 6.16 7.05
C LEU A 100 -9.32 6.58 8.44
N TYR A 101 -10.44 6.03 8.91
CA TYR A 101 -10.99 6.26 10.24
C TYR A 101 -9.97 5.95 11.34
N THR A 102 -9.27 4.82 11.22
CA THR A 102 -8.23 4.41 12.18
C THR A 102 -7.03 5.36 12.14
N LEU A 103 -6.57 5.69 10.94
CA LEU A 103 -5.41 6.57 10.76
C LEU A 103 -5.70 8.01 11.19
N ASP A 104 -6.91 8.51 10.97
CA ASP A 104 -7.35 9.86 11.35
C ASP A 104 -7.15 10.17 12.83
N GLN A 105 -7.19 9.15 13.70
CA GLN A 105 -6.94 9.29 15.13
C GLN A 105 -5.47 9.64 15.47
N TYR A 106 -4.53 9.40 14.54
CA TYR A 106 -3.09 9.48 14.82
C TYR A 106 -2.31 10.38 13.86
N VAL A 107 -2.81 10.58 12.62
CA VAL A 107 -2.09 11.24 11.54
C VAL A 107 -1.84 12.73 11.73
N GLU A 108 -2.43 13.38 12.74
CA GLU A 108 -2.07 14.75 13.12
C GLU A 108 -0.68 14.82 13.79
N ASN A 109 -0.19 13.69 14.31
CA ASN A 109 1.13 13.55 14.91
C ASN A 109 2.06 12.67 14.07
N ASP A 110 3.35 12.73 14.35
CA ASP A 110 4.35 11.85 13.75
C ASP A 110 4.05 10.38 14.08
N TYR A 111 4.01 9.53 13.06
CA TYR A 111 3.67 8.12 13.22
C TYR A 111 4.55 7.20 12.36
N THR A 112 4.52 5.91 12.71
CA THR A 112 5.22 4.84 12.02
C THR A 112 4.18 3.86 11.46
N LEU A 113 4.35 3.45 10.20
CA LEU A 113 3.51 2.44 9.55
C LEU A 113 4.35 1.18 9.28
N ILE A 114 3.80 0.01 9.53
CA ILE A 114 4.41 -1.27 9.19
C ILE A 114 3.43 -2.01 8.28
N TYR A 115 3.88 -2.44 7.10
CA TYR A 115 3.06 -3.22 6.19
C TYR A 115 3.70 -4.59 5.97
N PHE A 116 3.02 -5.63 6.44
CA PHE A 116 3.37 -7.02 6.17
C PHE A 116 2.67 -7.46 4.90
N HIS A 117 3.44 -7.65 3.83
CA HIS A 117 2.88 -8.03 2.54
C HIS A 117 2.63 -9.54 2.38
N HIS A 118 3.32 -10.36 3.17
CA HIS A 118 3.21 -11.82 3.10
C HIS A 118 1.74 -12.29 3.15
N GLY A 119 1.42 -13.33 2.39
CA GLY A 119 0.08 -13.93 2.35
C GLY A 119 -0.90 -13.28 1.37
N LEU A 120 -0.48 -12.24 0.63
CA LEU A 120 -1.24 -11.75 -0.51
C LEU A 120 -1.13 -12.74 -1.69
N ASN A 121 -2.26 -13.12 -2.28
CA ASN A 121 -2.40 -14.01 -3.41
C ASN A 121 -3.48 -13.47 -4.36
N SER A 122 -3.66 -14.07 -5.54
CA SER A 122 -4.62 -13.57 -6.55
C SER A 122 -6.07 -13.48 -6.07
N THR A 123 -6.43 -14.18 -4.99
CA THR A 123 -7.81 -14.21 -4.46
C THR A 123 -8.11 -13.14 -3.42
N ASN A 124 -7.08 -12.53 -2.81
CA ASN A 124 -7.21 -11.45 -1.81
C ASN A 124 -6.48 -10.16 -2.22
N LYS A 125 -5.76 -10.15 -3.36
CA LYS A 125 -5.09 -8.98 -3.91
C LYS A 125 -6.14 -7.96 -4.36
N PRO A 126 -6.21 -6.76 -3.77
CA PRO A 126 -7.17 -5.74 -4.19
C PRO A 126 -6.97 -5.38 -5.67
N PRO A 127 -8.03 -5.00 -6.40
CA PRO A 127 -7.91 -4.58 -7.79
C PRO A 127 -7.08 -3.29 -7.91
N LEU A 128 -6.37 -3.13 -9.04
CA LEU A 128 -5.52 -1.96 -9.33
C LEU A 128 -6.27 -0.64 -9.18
N SER A 129 -7.49 -0.57 -9.72
CA SER A 129 -8.36 0.60 -9.61
C SER A 129 -8.60 0.97 -8.15
N TRP A 130 -8.89 0.00 -7.27
CA TRP A 130 -9.07 0.27 -5.85
C TRP A 130 -7.78 0.76 -5.19
N LEU A 131 -6.61 0.18 -5.53
CA LEU A 131 -5.34 0.65 -4.97
C LEU A 131 -5.07 2.11 -5.37
N TRP A 132 -5.39 2.47 -6.61
CA TRP A 132 -5.30 3.85 -7.09
C TRP A 132 -6.26 4.78 -6.33
N HIS A 133 -7.52 4.37 -6.16
CA HIS A 133 -8.50 5.11 -5.37
C HIS A 133 -8.03 5.30 -3.91
N ALA A 134 -7.50 4.25 -3.28
CA ALA A 134 -6.94 4.31 -1.94
C ALA A 134 -5.75 5.29 -1.87
N PHE A 135 -4.83 5.21 -2.84
CA PHE A 135 -3.67 6.13 -2.94
C PHE A 135 -4.10 7.60 -2.96
N ARG A 136 -5.18 7.92 -3.69
CA ARG A 136 -5.71 9.29 -3.80
C ARG A 136 -6.47 9.73 -2.56
N ALA A 137 -7.13 8.81 -1.86
CA ALA A 137 -7.84 9.12 -0.62
C ALA A 137 -6.88 9.54 0.52
N PHE A 138 -5.60 9.15 0.45
CA PHE A 138 -4.57 9.63 1.37
C PHE A 138 -4.17 11.09 1.06
N ASP A 139 -4.83 12.00 1.77
CA ASP A 139 -4.51 13.43 1.85
C ASP A 139 -3.06 13.71 2.29
N ARG A 140 -2.66 14.98 2.22
CA ARG A 140 -1.32 15.45 2.61
C ARG A 140 -0.90 15.07 4.03
N LYS A 141 -1.84 15.05 5.00
CA LYS A 141 -1.54 14.78 6.42
C LYS A 141 -1.00 13.37 6.65
N TYR A 142 -1.58 12.38 5.97
CA TYR A 142 -1.14 10.98 6.02
C TYR A 142 0.30 10.82 5.55
N LYS A 143 0.72 11.58 4.52
CA LYS A 143 2.05 11.49 3.92
C LYS A 143 3.10 12.29 4.69
N LYS A 144 2.78 13.51 5.14
CA LYS A 144 3.73 14.43 5.79
C LYS A 144 4.20 13.93 7.18
N ASN A 145 3.29 13.32 7.93
CA ASN A 145 3.53 12.93 9.32
C ASN A 145 3.97 11.45 9.44
N LEU A 146 3.95 10.69 8.34
CA LEU A 146 4.55 9.36 8.27
C LEU A 146 6.08 9.46 8.29
N LYS A 147 6.71 9.12 9.42
CA LYS A 147 8.17 9.23 9.58
C LYS A 147 8.93 7.97 9.25
N SER A 148 8.28 6.83 9.41
CA SER A 148 8.87 5.52 9.12
C SER A 148 7.79 4.63 8.53
N LEU A 149 8.07 4.04 7.38
CA LEU A 149 7.23 3.01 6.77
C LEU A 149 8.12 1.80 6.50
N TYR A 150 7.81 0.71 7.20
CA TYR A 150 8.50 -0.56 7.08
C TYR A 150 7.68 -1.50 6.20
N LEU A 151 8.29 -1.99 5.12
CA LEU A 151 7.67 -2.97 4.23
C LEU A 151 8.33 -4.33 4.51
N VAL A 152 7.54 -5.27 5.02
CA VAL A 152 8.01 -6.61 5.38
C VAL A 152 7.57 -7.60 4.31
N HIS A 153 8.52 -8.35 3.77
CA HIS A 153 8.39 -9.22 2.59
C HIS A 153 7.84 -8.51 1.32
N PRO A 154 8.45 -7.40 0.87
CA PRO A 154 7.94 -6.68 -0.29
C PRO A 154 8.11 -7.49 -1.58
N THR A 155 7.04 -7.60 -2.37
CA THR A 155 7.06 -8.03 -3.78
C THR A 155 7.58 -6.91 -4.69
N ASN A 156 7.94 -7.20 -5.95
CA ASN A 156 8.40 -6.16 -6.88
C ASN A 156 7.34 -5.07 -7.05
N PHE A 157 6.06 -5.46 -7.14
CA PHE A 157 4.88 -4.61 -7.03
C PHE A 157 4.93 -3.57 -5.90
N ILE A 158 5.12 -4.03 -4.65
CA ILE A 158 5.13 -3.14 -3.49
C ILE A 158 6.35 -2.22 -3.51
N ARG A 159 7.48 -2.68 -4.06
CA ARG A 159 8.69 -1.86 -4.24
C ARG A 159 8.47 -0.73 -5.25
N ILE A 160 7.68 -1.00 -6.29
CA ILE A 160 7.30 -0.03 -7.31
C ILE A 160 6.38 1.05 -6.73
N VAL A 161 5.29 0.63 -6.08
CA VAL A 161 4.37 1.53 -5.38
C VAL A 161 5.14 2.41 -4.39
N TRP A 162 6.07 1.82 -3.63
CA TRP A 162 6.95 2.54 -2.72
C TRP A 162 7.80 3.63 -3.39
N ARG A 163 8.45 3.34 -4.52
CA ARG A 163 9.28 4.33 -5.25
C ARG A 163 8.46 5.55 -5.67
N LEU A 164 7.17 5.37 -5.94
CA LEU A 164 6.24 6.45 -6.28
C LEU A 164 5.83 7.28 -5.05
N PHE A 165 5.76 6.67 -3.87
CA PHE A 165 5.54 7.38 -2.60
C PHE A 165 6.79 8.07 -2.04
N GLN A 166 7.99 7.61 -2.44
CA GLN A 166 9.27 8.10 -1.93
C GLN A 166 9.52 9.62 -2.06
N PRO A 167 9.10 10.33 -3.12
CA PRO A 167 9.20 11.80 -3.16
C PRO A 167 8.27 12.51 -2.17
N ALA A 168 7.16 11.88 -1.75
CA ALA A 168 6.19 12.46 -0.82
C ALA A 168 6.56 12.28 0.66
N ILE A 169 7.43 11.31 0.96
CA ILE A 169 7.77 10.93 2.34
C ILE A 169 9.29 10.88 2.47
N ARG A 170 9.87 11.73 3.32
CA ARG A 170 11.31 11.69 3.65
C ARG A 170 11.60 10.44 4.51
N LEU A 171 11.54 9.26 3.90
CA LEU A 171 11.70 7.99 4.60
C LEU A 171 13.17 7.65 4.69
N ARG A 172 13.64 7.55 5.92
CA ARG A 172 14.97 7.08 6.25
C ARG A 172 14.87 5.57 6.47
N SER A 173 15.48 4.82 5.56
CA SER A 173 15.71 3.37 5.58
C SER A 173 14.53 2.46 5.20
N MET A 174 14.64 1.80 4.05
CA MET A 174 14.08 0.45 3.88
C MET A 174 15.05 -0.51 4.57
N ASN A 175 14.72 -0.97 5.78
CA ASN A 175 15.33 -2.20 6.28
C ASN A 175 14.42 -3.34 5.82
N SER A 176 14.80 -4.03 4.73
CA SER A 176 14.21 -5.33 4.42
C SER A 176 14.70 -6.31 5.48
N LEU A 177 13.91 -6.50 6.54
CA LEU A 177 14.13 -7.58 7.48
C LEU A 177 13.60 -8.85 6.80
N LEU A 178 14.49 -9.55 6.11
CA LEU A 178 14.30 -10.95 5.75
C LEU A 178 14.40 -11.72 7.06
N PHE A 179 13.27 -12.20 7.57
CA PHE A 179 13.31 -13.36 8.45
C PHE A 179 13.26 -14.58 7.51
N ASP A 180 14.41 -15.24 7.38
CA ASP A 180 14.55 -16.58 6.80
C ASP A 180 13.86 -17.63 7.69
#